data_AF-B5MAE2-F1
#
_entry.id   AF-B5MAE2-F1
#
_cell.length_a   1.000
_cell.length_b   1.000
_cell.length_c   1.000
_cell.angle_alpha   90.00
_cell.angle_beta   90.00
_cell.angle_gamma   90.00
#
_symmetry.space_group_name_H-M   'P 1'
#
loop_
_entity.id
_entity.type
_entity.pdbx_description
1 polymer ?
#
loop_
_entity_poly.entity_id
_entity_poly.type
_entity_poly.pdbx_seq_one_letter_code
_entity_poly.pdbx_strand_id
1 'polypeptide(L)'
;MEDWALIRQLHNSEAMTQTAIARKLGLSRNTVAKALRSQAPPKYERARSQSSAWALTEPAARTLLATYPAMPTTVLAERVGWSGGNSWFAENVARIRPEYQPADPADRLVHLPGEQIQCDLMFPGPLVPDHAGALRSFPVLVMIATYSRFLAAVMLPSRVTPACQAELRPIANT
;
A
#
# COMPACT_ATOMS: atom_id res chain seq x y z
N MET A 1 -1.74 35.24 -15.68
CA MET A 1 -2.98 35.72 -16.34
C MET A 1 -3.06 37.24 -16.24
N GLU A 2 -2.73 37.82 -15.08
CA GLU A 2 -2.63 39.28 -14.85
C GLU A 2 -1.68 40.00 -15.82
N ASP A 3 -0.52 39.42 -16.13
CA ASP A 3 0.46 40.06 -17.03
C ASP A 3 -0.10 40.40 -18.42
N TRP A 4 -0.99 39.56 -18.97
CA TRP A 4 -1.60 39.81 -20.29
C TRP A 4 -2.54 41.03 -20.27
N ALA A 5 -3.36 41.14 -19.23
CA ALA A 5 -4.29 42.26 -19.07
C ALA A 5 -3.53 43.56 -18.81
N LEU A 6 -2.50 43.51 -17.96
CA LEU A 6 -1.65 44.65 -17.63
C LEU A 6 -0.91 45.19 -18.86
N ILE A 7 -0.34 44.31 -19.70
CA ILE A 7 0.31 44.72 -20.95
C ILE A 7 -0.67 45.48 -21.88
N ARG A 8 -1.93 45.02 -21.98
CA ARG A 8 -2.93 45.66 -22.83
C ARG A 8 -3.40 46.99 -22.26
N GLN A 9 -3.57 47.10 -20.93
CA GLN A 9 -3.90 48.35 -20.28
C GLN A 9 -2.80 49.40 -20.48
N LEU A 10 -1.53 49.06 -20.25
CA LEU A 10 -0.40 49.98 -20.43
C LEU A 10 -0.26 50.47 -21.87
N HIS A 11 -0.58 49.60 -22.84
CA HIS A 11 -0.51 49.96 -24.25
C HIS A 11 -1.71 50.81 -24.71
N ASN A 12 -2.93 50.47 -24.28
CA ASN A 12 -4.15 51.09 -24.81
C ASN A 12 -4.59 52.33 -24.02
N SER A 13 -4.42 52.31 -22.69
CA SER A 13 -4.85 53.41 -21.81
C SER A 13 -3.73 54.41 -21.54
N GLU A 14 -2.49 53.93 -21.39
CA GLU A 14 -1.32 54.78 -21.09
C GLU A 14 -0.45 55.08 -22.33
N ALA A 15 -0.86 54.61 -23.53
CA ALA A 15 -0.16 54.81 -24.80
C ALA A 15 1.35 54.47 -24.79
N MET A 16 1.77 53.57 -23.89
CA MET A 16 3.18 53.21 -23.75
C MET A 16 3.66 52.39 -24.95
N THR A 17 4.88 52.67 -25.43
CA THR A 17 5.51 51.85 -26.46
C THR A 17 5.82 50.44 -25.95
N GLN A 18 5.79 49.44 -26.82
CA GLN A 18 6.10 48.04 -26.45
C GLN A 18 7.46 47.89 -25.76
N THR A 19 8.45 48.69 -26.15
CA THR A 19 9.79 48.69 -25.54
C THR A 19 9.77 49.22 -24.11
N ALA A 20 8.97 50.26 -23.83
CA ALA A 20 8.82 50.80 -22.49
C ALA A 20 8.08 49.81 -21.58
N ILE A 21 7.05 49.14 -22.09
CA ILE A 21 6.31 48.09 -21.37
C ILE A 21 7.23 46.91 -21.04
N ALA A 22 8.02 46.45 -22.02
CA ALA A 22 8.99 45.36 -21.83
C ALA A 22 10.00 45.67 -20.70
N ARG A 23 10.54 46.90 -20.68
CA ARG A 23 11.46 47.35 -19.63
C ARG A 23 10.78 47.48 -18.26
N LYS A 24 9.56 48.02 -18.21
CA LYS A 24 8.79 48.22 -16.97
C LYS A 24 8.41 46.89 -16.31
N LEU A 25 8.07 45.87 -17.10
CA LEU A 25 7.62 44.56 -16.62
C LEU A 25 8.73 43.49 -16.58
N GLY A 26 9.95 43.81 -17.03
CA GLY A 26 11.04 42.82 -17.10
C GLY A 26 10.78 41.68 -18.10
N LEU A 27 9.98 41.91 -19.15
CA LEU A 27 9.58 40.91 -20.13
C LEU A 27 10.33 41.09 -21.45
N SER A 28 10.42 40.02 -22.24
CA SER A 28 10.92 40.14 -23.61
C SER A 28 9.96 40.95 -24.48
N ARG A 29 10.49 41.76 -25.41
CA ARG A 29 9.67 42.48 -26.41
C ARG A 29 8.75 41.52 -27.19
N ASN A 30 9.23 40.32 -27.47
CA ASN A 30 8.46 39.28 -28.17
C ASN A 30 7.25 38.81 -27.34
N THR A 31 7.40 38.71 -26.02
CA THR A 31 6.30 38.39 -25.10
C THR A 31 5.23 39.49 -25.11
N VAL A 32 5.65 40.77 -25.05
CA VAL A 32 4.74 41.92 -25.14
C VAL A 32 3.99 41.95 -26.48
N ALA A 33 4.71 41.80 -27.59
CA ALA A 33 4.12 41.74 -28.93
C ALA A 33 3.16 40.55 -29.10
N LYS A 34 3.45 39.41 -28.48
CA LYS A 34 2.56 38.23 -28.47
C LYS A 34 1.30 38.48 -27.63
N ALA A 35 1.44 39.12 -26.47
CA ALA A 35 0.31 39.47 -25.60
C ALA A 35 -0.64 40.48 -26.25
N LEU A 36 -0.12 41.49 -26.95
CA LEU A 36 -0.94 42.49 -27.66
C LEU A 36 -1.69 41.90 -28.87
N ARG A 37 -1.06 40.96 -29.60
CA ARG A 37 -1.71 40.24 -30.72
C ARG A 37 -2.79 39.25 -30.25
N SER A 38 -2.66 38.72 -29.03
CA SER A 38 -3.64 37.78 -28.48
C SER A 38 -4.89 38.52 -28.01
N GLN A 39 -6.04 38.20 -28.60
CA GLN A 39 -7.34 38.77 -28.22
C GLN A 39 -7.91 38.17 -26.93
N ALA A 40 -7.42 36.99 -26.52
CA ALA A 40 -7.78 36.32 -25.28
C ALA A 40 -6.53 36.05 -24.41
N PRO A 41 -6.69 35.83 -23.09
CA PRO A 41 -5.59 35.41 -22.24
C PRO A 41 -4.89 34.17 -22.80
N PRO A 42 -3.54 34.10 -22.76
CA PRO A 42 -2.82 32.90 -23.17
C PRO A 42 -3.30 31.70 -22.33
N LYS A 43 -3.94 30.74 -22.99
CA LYS A 43 -4.23 29.44 -22.38
C LYS A 43 -3.02 28.54 -22.61
N TYR A 44 -2.52 27.94 -21.54
CA TYR A 44 -1.52 26.90 -21.65
C TYR A 44 -2.20 25.62 -22.13
N GLU A 45 -2.11 25.34 -23.43
CA GLU A 45 -2.51 24.07 -24.01
C GLU A 45 -1.26 23.28 -24.37
N ARG A 46 -0.96 22.24 -23.58
CA ARG A 46 0.03 21.24 -23.98
C ARG A 46 -0.68 20.27 -24.92
N ALA A 47 -0.20 20.16 -26.16
CA ALA A 47 -0.63 19.09 -27.04
C ALA A 47 -0.45 17.75 -26.31
N ARG A 48 -1.52 16.97 -26.14
CA ARG A 48 -1.43 15.64 -25.56
C ARG A 48 -0.51 14.80 -26.46
N SER A 49 0.57 14.27 -25.91
CA SER A 49 1.40 13.28 -26.62
C SER A 49 0.49 12.15 -27.09
N GLN A 50 0.53 11.82 -28.38
CA GLN A 50 -0.39 10.86 -29.01
C GLN A 50 -0.23 9.42 -28.49
N SER A 51 0.86 9.12 -27.78
CA SER A 51 0.91 8.01 -26.84
C SER A 51 1.92 8.32 -25.73
N SER A 52 1.69 7.81 -24.52
CA SER A 52 2.72 7.82 -23.49
C SER A 52 3.73 6.71 -23.80
N ALA A 53 5.00 6.90 -23.44
CA ALA A 53 6.02 5.85 -23.62
C ALA A 53 5.65 4.54 -22.90
N TRP A 54 4.82 4.61 -21.84
CA TRP A 54 4.24 3.43 -21.17
C TRP A 54 3.25 2.69 -22.03
N ALA A 55 2.38 3.38 -22.78
CA ALA A 55 1.39 2.71 -23.62
C ALA A 55 2.04 1.77 -24.65
N LEU A 56 3.27 2.07 -25.07
CA LEU A 56 4.06 1.23 -25.97
C LEU A 56 4.69 0.02 -25.24
N THR A 57 5.08 0.17 -23.98
CA THR A 57 5.81 -0.86 -23.20
C THR A 57 4.92 -1.70 -22.29
N GLU A 58 3.71 -1.23 -21.97
CA GLU A 58 2.76 -1.89 -21.09
C GLU A 58 2.45 -3.34 -21.53
N PRO A 59 2.20 -3.66 -22.82
CA PRO A 59 1.89 -5.03 -23.22
C PRO A 59 3.05 -6.00 -22.93
N ALA A 60 4.30 -5.57 -23.14
CA ALA A 60 5.48 -6.37 -22.82
C ALA A 60 5.64 -6.55 -21.31
N ALA A 61 5.40 -5.50 -20.53
CA ALA A 61 5.42 -5.54 -19.07
C ALA A 61 4.39 -6.54 -18.52
N ARG A 62 3.16 -6.52 -19.05
CA ARG A 62 2.08 -7.44 -18.70
C ARG A 62 2.41 -8.89 -19.02
N THR A 63 3.04 -9.15 -20.16
CA THR A 63 3.51 -10.51 -20.54
C THR A 63 4.51 -11.07 -19.53
N LEU A 64 5.44 -10.23 -19.06
CA LEU A 64 6.41 -10.62 -18.03
C LEU A 64 5.75 -10.85 -16.67
N LEU A 65 4.80 -10.00 -16.26
CA LEU A 65 4.08 -10.15 -15.00
C LEU A 65 3.18 -11.38 -14.98
N ALA A 66 2.59 -11.77 -16.12
CA ALA A 66 1.81 -12.99 -16.23
C ALA A 66 2.64 -14.26 -15.95
N THR A 67 3.91 -14.26 -16.33
CA THR A 67 4.82 -15.39 -16.08
C THR A 67 5.52 -15.28 -14.72
N TYR A 68 5.87 -14.06 -14.32
CA TYR A 68 6.65 -13.78 -13.11
C TYR A 68 6.04 -12.61 -12.30
N PRO A 69 4.96 -12.85 -11.55
CA PRO A 69 4.24 -11.78 -10.82
C PRO A 69 5.09 -11.02 -9.79
N ALA A 70 6.10 -11.70 -9.23
CA ALA A 70 7.01 -11.15 -8.21
C ALA A 70 8.24 -10.45 -8.80
N MET A 71 8.41 -10.41 -10.13
CA MET A 71 9.60 -9.81 -10.77
C MET A 71 9.81 -8.37 -10.28
N PRO A 72 11.03 -7.96 -9.83
CA PRO A 72 11.28 -6.59 -9.41
C PRO A 72 11.06 -5.58 -10.53
N THR A 73 10.52 -4.41 -10.20
CA THR A 73 10.19 -3.35 -11.18
C THR A 73 11.42 -2.87 -11.96
N THR A 74 12.61 -2.85 -11.34
CA THR A 74 13.87 -2.49 -11.99
C THR A 74 14.25 -3.47 -13.10
N VAL A 75 14.18 -4.77 -12.81
CA VAL A 75 14.41 -5.85 -13.80
C VAL A 75 13.38 -5.79 -14.92
N LEU A 76 12.14 -5.46 -14.57
CA LEU A 76 11.05 -5.32 -15.53
C LEU A 76 11.32 -4.16 -16.50
N ALA A 77 11.83 -3.02 -15.98
CA ALA A 77 12.24 -1.87 -16.78
C ALA A 77 13.36 -2.23 -17.76
N GLU A 78 14.39 -2.96 -17.31
CA GLU A 78 15.48 -3.42 -18.17
C GLU A 78 14.99 -4.34 -19.29
N ARG A 79 14.13 -5.32 -18.96
CA ARG A 79 13.64 -6.31 -19.92
C ARG A 79 12.71 -5.73 -20.98
N VAL A 80 11.94 -4.70 -20.65
CA VAL A 80 11.08 -3.99 -21.62
C VAL A 80 11.81 -2.86 -22.36
N GLY A 81 13.12 -2.68 -22.11
CA GLY A 81 13.91 -1.63 -22.75
C GLY A 81 13.48 -0.22 -22.34
N TRP A 82 13.04 -0.04 -21.10
CA TRP A 82 12.55 1.25 -20.62
C TRP A 82 13.69 2.27 -20.51
N SER A 83 13.55 3.40 -21.22
CA SER A 83 14.53 4.49 -21.23
C SER A 83 14.05 5.79 -20.56
N GLY A 84 12.88 5.77 -19.92
CA GLY A 84 12.29 6.94 -19.28
C GLY A 84 12.53 6.99 -17.76
N GLY A 85 11.78 7.85 -17.06
CA GLY A 85 11.92 8.01 -15.61
C GLY A 85 11.52 6.76 -14.82
N ASN A 86 12.38 6.31 -13.90
CA ASN A 86 12.15 5.13 -13.08
C ASN A 86 10.91 5.24 -12.18
N SER A 87 10.70 6.39 -11.54
CA SER A 87 9.55 6.62 -10.66
C SER A 87 8.23 6.51 -11.42
N TRP A 88 8.19 7.05 -12.65
CA TRP A 88 7.00 7.00 -13.49
C TRP A 88 6.70 5.58 -13.98
N PHE A 89 7.74 4.82 -14.38
CA PHE A 89 7.58 3.41 -14.72
C PHE A 89 7.08 2.59 -13.52
N ALA A 90 7.68 2.81 -12.35
CA ALA A 90 7.30 2.10 -11.14
C ALA A 90 5.86 2.39 -10.71
N GLU A 91 5.41 3.64 -10.84
CA GLU A 91 4.02 4.01 -10.57
C GLU A 91 3.04 3.26 -11.49
N ASN A 92 3.35 3.17 -12.79
CA ASN A 92 2.49 2.46 -13.73
C ASN A 92 2.51 0.93 -13.50
N VAL A 93 3.68 0.34 -13.22
CA VAL A 93 3.79 -1.08 -12.86
C VAL A 93 3.00 -1.38 -11.57
N ALA A 94 3.05 -0.50 -10.57
CA ALA A 94 2.32 -0.68 -9.32
C ALA A 94 0.79 -0.70 -9.52
N ARG A 95 0.27 0.05 -10.50
CA ARG A 95 -1.16 0.05 -10.84
C ARG A 95 -1.63 -1.29 -11.42
N ILE A 96 -0.81 -1.93 -12.26
CA ILE A 96 -1.20 -3.16 -12.97
C ILE A 96 -0.82 -4.44 -12.20
N ARG A 97 0.17 -4.38 -11.30
CA ARG A 97 0.69 -5.56 -10.58
C ARG A 97 -0.35 -6.33 -9.76
N PRO A 98 -1.32 -5.69 -9.08
CA PRO A 98 -2.37 -6.41 -8.35
C PRO A 98 -3.20 -7.37 -9.20
N GLU A 99 -3.28 -7.15 -10.52
CA GLU A 99 -4.00 -8.04 -11.44
C GLU A 99 -3.31 -9.41 -11.61
N TYR A 100 -2.02 -9.50 -11.27
CA TYR A 100 -1.18 -10.71 -11.48
C TYR A 100 -0.72 -11.36 -10.18
N GLN A 101 -0.84 -10.67 -9.04
CA GLN A 101 -0.44 -11.25 -7.77
C GLN A 101 -1.37 -12.44 -7.45
N PRO A 102 -0.81 -13.57 -6.98
CA PRO A 102 -1.63 -14.66 -6.45
C PRO A 102 -2.60 -14.10 -5.41
N ALA A 103 -3.85 -14.58 -5.42
CA ALA A 103 -4.78 -14.26 -4.35
C ALA A 103 -4.11 -14.54 -3.01
N ASP A 104 -4.15 -13.57 -2.09
CA ASP A 104 -3.57 -13.68 -0.77
C ASP A 104 -4.09 -14.97 -0.12
N PRO A 105 -3.21 -15.94 0.24
CA PRO A 105 -3.59 -17.15 0.94
C PRO A 105 -3.90 -16.88 2.41
N ALA A 106 -4.32 -15.66 2.79
CA ALA A 106 -5.18 -15.41 3.94
C ALA A 106 -6.47 -16.22 3.77
N ASP A 107 -6.28 -17.52 3.96
CA ASP A 107 -7.24 -18.59 3.94
C ASP A 107 -8.33 -18.14 4.92
N ARG A 108 -9.56 -18.01 4.43
CA ARG A 108 -10.69 -17.86 5.34
C ARG A 108 -10.81 -19.20 6.04
N LEU A 109 -10.08 -19.38 7.14
CA LEU A 109 -10.14 -20.58 7.96
C LEU A 109 -11.58 -20.75 8.43
N VAL A 110 -12.30 -21.64 7.76
CA VAL A 110 -13.63 -22.08 8.19
C VAL A 110 -13.39 -23.17 9.23
N HIS A 111 -13.66 -22.86 10.49
CA HIS A 111 -13.58 -23.84 11.57
C HIS A 111 -14.96 -24.48 11.73
N LEU A 112 -15.10 -25.79 11.54
CA LEU A 112 -16.34 -26.48 11.87
C LEU A 112 -16.45 -26.70 13.38
N PRO A 113 -17.68 -26.85 13.93
CA PRO A 113 -17.86 -27.23 15.32
C PRO A 113 -17.07 -28.52 15.66
N GLY A 114 -16.20 -28.47 16.67
CA GLY A 114 -15.44 -29.62 17.15
C GLY A 114 -14.14 -29.94 16.38
N GLU A 115 -13.85 -29.22 15.29
CA GLU A 115 -12.68 -29.50 14.44
C GLU A 115 -11.35 -29.01 15.04
N GLN A 116 -11.40 -27.89 15.77
CA GLN A 116 -10.19 -27.27 16.30
C GLN A 116 -10.43 -26.60 17.65
N ILE A 117 -9.44 -26.78 18.53
CA ILE A 117 -9.31 -26.08 19.81
C ILE A 117 -7.90 -25.49 19.84
N GLN A 118 -7.79 -24.21 20.19
CA GLN A 118 -6.51 -23.60 20.51
C GLN A 118 -6.19 -23.85 21.98
N CYS A 119 -5.01 -24.43 22.23
CA CYS A 119 -4.49 -24.69 23.57
C CYS A 119 -3.27 -23.79 23.82
N ASP A 120 -3.24 -23.10 24.95
CA ASP A 120 -2.11 -22.27 25.36
C ASP A 120 -1.82 -22.45 26.87
N LEU A 121 -0.56 -22.25 27.26
CA LEU A 121 -0.13 -22.27 28.65
C LEU A 121 0.00 -20.84 29.17
N MET A 122 -0.95 -20.44 30.00
CA MET A 122 -0.91 -19.17 30.71
C MET A 122 -0.17 -19.32 32.05
N PHE A 123 0.68 -18.36 32.37
CA PHE A 123 1.33 -18.28 33.69
C PHE A 123 0.76 -17.08 34.45
N PRO A 124 -0.33 -17.25 35.22
CA PRO A 124 -0.78 -16.20 36.10
C PRO A 124 0.32 -15.98 37.14
N GLY A 125 0.78 -14.73 37.25
CA GLY A 125 1.62 -14.33 38.38
C GLY A 125 0.85 -14.45 39.70
N PRO A 126 1.40 -13.83 40.77
CA PRO A 126 1.34 -14.33 42.15
C PRO A 126 1.20 -15.84 42.41
N LEU A 127 1.67 -16.26 43.58
CA LEU A 127 1.94 -17.66 43.90
C LEU A 127 0.77 -18.27 44.67
N VAL A 128 0.29 -19.45 44.26
CA VAL A 128 -0.68 -20.27 45.00
C VAL A 128 0.10 -21.26 45.87
N PRO A 129 -0.30 -21.53 47.12
CA PRO A 129 0.34 -22.55 47.94
C PRO A 129 0.15 -23.94 47.32
N ASP A 130 1.25 -24.68 47.21
CA ASP A 130 1.23 -26.09 46.85
C ASP A 130 0.75 -26.97 48.03
N HIS A 131 0.71 -28.29 47.85
CA HIS A 131 0.27 -29.21 48.91
C HIS A 131 1.17 -29.16 50.16
N ALA A 132 2.41 -28.66 50.02
CA ALA A 132 3.38 -28.48 51.09
C ALA A 132 3.38 -27.04 51.65
N GLY A 133 2.46 -26.19 51.20
CA GLY A 133 2.32 -24.80 51.61
C GLY A 133 3.33 -23.85 50.95
N ALA A 134 4.17 -24.32 50.03
CA ALA A 134 5.13 -23.49 49.33
C ALA A 134 4.44 -22.71 48.21
N LEU A 135 4.69 -21.40 48.17
CA LEU A 135 4.15 -20.50 47.17
C LEU A 135 4.79 -20.77 45.79
N ARG A 136 3.99 -21.23 44.82
CA ARG A 136 4.42 -21.52 43.44
C ARG A 136 3.49 -20.91 42.38
N SER A 137 4.03 -20.67 41.19
CA SER A 137 3.25 -20.25 40.01
C SER A 137 3.01 -21.48 39.14
N PHE A 138 1.77 -21.96 39.16
CA PHE A 138 1.31 -23.11 38.40
C PHE A 138 0.87 -22.67 37.00
N PRO A 139 1.30 -23.37 35.92
CA PRO A 139 0.76 -23.12 34.59
C PRO A 139 -0.73 -23.45 34.53
N VAL A 140 -1.47 -22.66 33.78
CA VAL A 140 -2.88 -22.91 33.47
C VAL A 140 -2.97 -23.25 31.99
N LEU A 141 -3.42 -24.46 31.67
CA LEU A 141 -3.81 -24.82 30.32
C LEU A 141 -5.14 -24.17 29.99
N VAL A 142 -5.13 -23.25 29.03
CA VAL A 142 -6.32 -22.58 28.50
C VAL A 142 -6.67 -23.23 27.17
N MET A 143 -7.93 -23.62 27.02
CA MET A 143 -8.48 -24.26 25.82
C MET A 143 -9.64 -23.42 25.29
N ILE A 144 -9.57 -23.02 24.02
CA ILE A 144 -10.61 -22.22 23.36
C ILE A 144 -11.06 -22.96 22.11
N ALA A 145 -12.35 -23.33 22.04
CA ALA A 145 -12.94 -23.89 20.84
C ALA A 145 -13.01 -22.81 19.74
N THR A 146 -12.37 -23.04 18.59
CA THR A 146 -12.19 -22.00 17.57
C THR A 146 -13.52 -21.55 16.94
N TYR A 147 -14.49 -22.47 16.83
CA TYR A 147 -15.83 -22.18 16.32
C TYR A 147 -16.73 -21.48 17.34
N SER A 148 -17.00 -22.13 18.49
CA SER A 148 -18.00 -21.66 19.45
C SER A 148 -17.46 -20.62 20.44
N ARG A 149 -16.14 -20.40 20.46
CA ARG A 149 -15.45 -19.58 21.48
C ARG A 149 -15.68 -20.06 22.92
N PHE A 150 -16.13 -21.31 23.09
CA PHE A 150 -16.20 -21.93 24.40
C PHE A 150 -14.80 -22.01 25.03
N LEU A 151 -14.69 -21.57 26.28
CA LEU A 151 -13.43 -21.47 27.01
C LEU A 151 -13.44 -22.43 28.20
N ALA A 152 -12.37 -23.21 28.33
CA ALA A 152 -12.08 -24.04 29.49
C ALA A 152 -10.65 -23.77 29.98
N ALA A 153 -10.42 -23.90 31.28
CA ALA A 153 -9.11 -23.70 31.88
C ALA A 153 -8.85 -24.72 32.99
N VAL A 154 -7.63 -25.28 33.03
CA VAL A 154 -7.20 -26.24 34.05
C VAL A 154 -5.82 -25.85 34.58
N MET A 155 -5.67 -25.76 35.90
CA MET A 155 -4.38 -25.58 36.54
C MET A 155 -3.59 -26.90 36.47
N LEU A 156 -2.36 -26.83 35.97
CA LEU A 156 -1.47 -27.99 35.88
C LEU A 156 -0.58 -28.10 37.12
N PRO A 157 -0.32 -29.32 37.62
CA PRO A 157 0.41 -29.53 38.86
C PRO A 157 1.91 -29.23 38.75
N SER A 158 2.48 -29.22 37.53
CA SER A 158 3.91 -28.95 37.33
C SER A 158 4.22 -28.40 35.94
N ARG A 159 5.42 -27.85 35.78
CA ARG A 159 5.97 -27.34 34.51
C ARG A 159 6.78 -28.40 33.73
N VAL A 160 6.96 -29.59 34.31
CA VAL A 160 7.83 -30.65 33.78
C VAL A 160 7.02 -31.82 33.22
N THR A 161 7.57 -32.42 32.17
CA THR A 161 6.88 -33.26 31.19
C THR A 161 6.31 -34.62 31.64
N PRO A 162 6.58 -35.24 32.82
CA PRO A 162 5.98 -36.56 33.09
C PRO A 162 4.45 -36.52 33.18
N ALA A 163 3.86 -35.36 33.47
CA ALA A 163 2.41 -35.19 33.63
C ALA A 163 1.66 -34.81 32.35
N CYS A 164 2.36 -34.53 31.23
CA CYS A 164 1.70 -34.19 29.95
C CYS A 164 1.20 -35.42 29.17
N GLN A 165 1.40 -36.64 29.67
CA GLN A 165 0.74 -37.85 29.17
C GLN A 165 -0.59 -38.09 29.89
N ALA A 166 -1.44 -37.08 29.99
CA ALA A 166 -2.84 -37.33 30.29
C ALA A 166 -3.46 -37.93 29.02
N GLU A 167 -3.64 -39.25 28.98
CA GLU A 167 -4.54 -39.91 28.04
C GLU A 167 -5.90 -39.23 28.14
N LEU A 168 -6.19 -38.32 27.20
CA LEU A 168 -7.55 -37.87 26.93
C LEU A 168 -8.29 -39.06 26.33
N ARG A 169 -8.86 -39.91 27.19
CA ARG A 169 -9.83 -40.90 26.74
C ARG A 169 -11.04 -40.13 26.20
N PRO A 170 -11.46 -40.38 24.95
CA PRO A 170 -12.65 -39.74 24.40
C PRO A 170 -13.85 -40.15 25.26
N ILE A 171 -14.63 -39.15 25.67
CA ILE A 171 -15.97 -39.41 26.21
C ILE A 171 -16.81 -39.88 25.03
N ALA A 172 -17.13 -41.17 25.02
CA ALA A 172 -18.09 -41.73 24.08
C ALA A 172 -19.45 -41.10 24.34
N ASN A 173 -19.99 -40.40 23.35
CA ASN A 173 -21.38 -39.97 23.35
C ASN A 173 -22.29 -41.21 23.32
N THR A 174 -23.21 -41.28 24.28
CA THR A 174 -24.41 -42.12 24.22
C THR A 174 -25.58 -41.26 23.76
#